data_AF-A0A536RAJ7-F1
#
_entry.id   AF-A0A536RAJ7-F1
#
_cell.length_a   1.000
_cell.length_b   1.000
_cell.length_c   1.000
_cell.angle_alpha   90.00
_cell.angle_beta   90.00
_cell.angle_gamma   90.00
#
_symmetry.space_group_name_H-M   'P 1'
#
loop_
_entity.id
_entity.type
_entity.pdbx_description
1 polymer ?
#
loop_
_entity_poly.entity_id
_entity_poly.type
_entity_poly.pdbx_seq_one_letter_code
_entity_poly.pdbx_strand_id
1 'polypeptide(L)'
;MPFGVGRKHPAQPPVRLLGVSAISQSAVALHLLQQHARARLHEPSDQPGPARPERDRPLHVWSADAARQVAVRGLPGGGEPAHDGAGFLMRRRGGQQSQALIEFALVSPVLLLLLFGIVDIGRAIFYYDTINHAAREGARTAVRASNQLPTNADVLTTVSTQMLGAPITAPCPQGPVTATTPPANSGWLYITEPSPPSTAETSPLPNAPGGEYSSSANGSCSAVNPASGNAQLQVTIRFNLVLITPIVAQATANHVVITAAAIFRTEY
;
A
#
# COMPACT_ATOMS: atom_id res chain seq x y z
N MET A 1 69.99 41.43 33.89
CA MET A 1 69.48 40.50 34.95
C MET A 1 68.22 41.14 35.52
N PRO A 2 67.07 40.46 35.81
CA PRO A 2 66.80 39.01 35.88
C PRO A 2 65.50 38.51 35.19
N PHE A 3 65.40 37.18 35.09
CA PHE A 3 64.26 36.23 35.23
C PHE A 3 62.86 36.44 34.61
N GLY A 4 62.36 35.34 34.01
CA GLY A 4 60.91 35.09 33.91
C GLY A 4 60.50 33.93 32.99
N VAL A 5 60.74 32.68 33.39
CA VAL A 5 60.19 31.48 32.73
C VAL A 5 58.69 31.37 33.03
N GLY A 6 57.84 31.46 32.01
CA GLY A 6 56.39 31.24 32.11
C GLY A 6 55.96 30.07 31.21
N ARG A 7 55.53 28.95 31.82
CA ARG A 7 55.00 27.75 31.15
C ARG A 7 53.69 28.08 30.42
N LYS A 8 53.62 27.77 29.12
CA LYS A 8 52.39 27.87 28.32
C LYS A 8 51.44 26.71 28.66
N HIS A 9 50.27 27.03 29.22
CA HIS A 9 49.14 26.11 29.34
C HIS A 9 48.38 26.07 27.99
N PRO A 10 47.95 24.90 27.49
CA PRO A 10 47.12 24.83 26.28
C PRO A 10 45.71 25.37 26.56
N ALA A 11 45.24 26.22 25.67
CA ALA A 11 43.93 26.84 25.71
C ALA A 11 42.81 25.80 25.50
N GLN A 12 41.83 25.80 26.40
CA GLN A 12 40.58 25.04 26.27
C GLN A 12 39.67 25.74 25.24
N PRO A 13 38.97 24.99 24.36
CA PRO A 13 38.01 25.60 23.44
C PRO A 13 36.72 26.02 24.16
N PRO A 14 36.08 27.14 23.76
CA PRO A 14 34.83 27.61 24.36
C PRO A 14 33.65 26.70 24.01
N VAL A 15 32.94 26.23 25.03
CA VAL A 15 31.66 25.53 24.92
C VAL A 15 30.59 26.53 24.47
N ARG A 16 30.11 26.37 23.24
CA ARG A 16 29.03 27.18 22.67
C ARG A 16 27.69 26.53 23.04
N LEU A 17 26.99 27.09 24.02
CA LEU A 17 25.59 26.77 24.31
C LEU A 17 24.72 27.22 23.12
N LEU A 18 24.21 26.28 22.35
CA LEU A 18 23.16 26.51 21.36
C LEU A 18 21.80 26.35 22.05
N GLY A 19 21.13 27.48 22.28
CA GLY A 19 19.74 27.51 22.71
C GLY A 19 18.84 27.00 21.60
N VAL A 20 18.15 25.88 21.87
CA VAL A 20 17.15 25.30 20.97
C VAL A 20 15.77 25.85 21.33
N SER A 21 15.11 26.39 20.31
CA SER A 21 13.78 27.00 20.34
C SER A 21 12.69 26.01 20.82
N ALA A 22 11.71 26.54 21.56
CA ALA A 22 10.77 25.82 22.43
C ALA A 22 9.65 25.01 21.73
N ILE A 23 9.85 24.57 20.48
CA ILE A 23 8.84 23.81 19.71
C ILE A 23 9.27 22.35 19.47
N SER A 24 10.51 21.95 19.81
CA SER A 24 10.99 20.56 19.61
C SER A 24 11.01 19.68 20.87
N GLN A 25 10.44 20.11 22.00
CA GLN A 25 10.63 19.43 23.29
C GLN A 25 9.72 18.19 23.52
N SER A 26 8.60 18.06 22.81
CA SER A 26 7.70 16.90 22.98
C SER A 26 8.20 15.63 22.27
N ALA A 27 8.91 15.77 21.14
CA ALA A 27 9.39 14.63 20.36
C ALA A 27 10.68 14.01 20.93
N VAL A 28 11.57 14.83 21.51
CA VAL A 28 12.86 14.35 22.06
C VAL A 28 12.67 13.67 23.43
N ALA A 29 11.73 14.13 24.25
CA ALA A 29 11.42 13.52 25.54
C ALA A 29 10.85 12.09 25.42
N LEU A 30 10.03 11.83 24.39
CA LEU A 30 9.46 10.50 24.13
C LEU A 30 10.50 9.50 23.60
N HIS A 31 11.49 9.96 22.84
CA HIS A 31 12.54 9.08 22.31
C HIS A 31 13.56 8.64 23.38
N LEU A 32 13.84 9.49 24.38
CA LEU A 32 14.76 9.15 25.48
C LEU A 32 14.14 8.22 26.53
N LEU A 33 12.81 8.25 26.72
CA LEU A 33 12.10 7.33 27.62
C LEU A 33 12.04 5.88 27.09
N GLN A 34 12.02 5.66 25.76
CA GLN A 34 12.02 4.32 25.18
C GLN A 34 13.39 3.64 25.20
N GLN A 35 14.49 4.39 25.19
CA GLN A 35 15.84 3.80 25.25
C GLN A 35 16.20 3.30 26.66
N HIS A 36 15.70 3.94 27.72
CA HIS A 36 15.95 3.50 29.10
C HIS A 36 15.10 2.29 29.53
N ALA A 37 13.98 2.01 28.87
CA ALA A 37 13.13 0.85 29.16
C ALA A 37 13.69 -0.48 28.60
N ARG A 38 14.54 -0.45 27.57
CA ARG A 38 15.12 -1.66 26.95
C ARG A 38 16.46 -2.10 27.53
N ALA A 39 17.14 -1.27 28.31
CA ALA A 39 18.47 -1.56 28.85
C ALA A 39 18.48 -2.25 30.23
N ARG A 40 17.31 -2.59 30.81
CA ARG A 40 17.18 -3.13 32.18
C ARG A 40 16.66 -4.57 32.28
N LEU A 41 16.89 -5.43 31.28
CA LEU A 41 16.42 -6.83 31.36
C LEU A 41 17.46 -7.92 31.00
N HIS A 42 18.75 -7.61 31.03
CA HIS A 42 19.78 -8.67 31.00
C HIS A 42 20.81 -8.49 32.11
N GLU A 43 20.55 -9.16 33.23
CA GLU A 43 21.57 -9.52 34.20
C GLU A 43 21.47 -11.04 34.42
N PRO A 44 22.54 -11.83 34.16
CA PRO A 44 22.54 -13.26 34.38
C PRO A 44 22.95 -13.54 35.82
N SER A 45 21.98 -13.81 36.69
CA SER A 45 22.24 -14.34 38.03
C SER A 45 22.33 -15.86 37.98
N ASP A 46 23.57 -16.35 38.02
CA ASP A 46 23.95 -17.73 38.25
C ASP A 46 23.78 -18.07 39.75
N GLN A 47 22.81 -18.92 40.08
CA GLN A 47 22.72 -19.58 41.39
C GLN A 47 21.91 -20.87 41.30
N PRO A 48 22.49 -22.05 41.60
CA PRO A 48 21.78 -23.32 41.55
C PRO A 48 21.03 -23.60 42.87
N GLY A 49 19.69 -23.58 42.81
CA GLY A 49 18.80 -24.10 43.85
C GLY A 49 18.23 -25.48 43.46
N PRO A 50 17.91 -26.36 44.43
CA PRO A 50 17.77 -27.79 44.18
C PRO A 50 16.48 -28.18 43.45
N ALA A 51 16.61 -29.27 42.69
CA ALA A 51 15.61 -29.86 41.82
C ALA A 51 14.28 -30.18 42.51
N ARG A 52 13.18 -29.79 41.85
CA ARG A 52 11.84 -30.35 42.08
C ARG A 52 11.53 -31.40 41.00
N PRO A 53 10.81 -32.48 41.33
CA PRO A 53 10.59 -33.58 40.40
C PRO A 53 9.57 -33.20 39.33
N GLU A 54 10.02 -33.29 38.07
CA GLU A 54 9.26 -33.17 36.84
C GLU A 54 8.12 -34.20 36.86
N ARG A 55 6.89 -33.73 36.69
CA ARG A 55 5.69 -34.56 36.72
C ARG A 55 5.36 -34.96 35.29
N ASP A 56 5.46 -36.26 35.02
CA ASP A 56 5.18 -36.91 33.74
C ASP A 56 3.91 -36.36 33.05
N ARG A 57 4.08 -35.91 31.80
CA ARG A 57 2.98 -35.75 30.85
C ARG A 57 3.11 -36.80 29.75
N PRO A 58 2.08 -37.62 29.49
CA PRO A 58 2.14 -38.64 28.46
C PRO A 58 2.13 -37.99 27.07
N LEU A 59 3.16 -38.30 26.28
CA LEU A 59 3.28 -38.03 24.86
C LEU A 59 2.38 -39.02 24.09
N HIS A 60 1.34 -38.51 23.44
CA HIS A 60 0.57 -39.28 22.47
C HIS A 60 1.27 -39.23 21.12
N VAL A 61 1.91 -40.34 20.75
CA VAL A 61 2.46 -40.58 19.42
C VAL A 61 1.40 -41.30 18.58
N TRP A 62 1.01 -40.71 17.46
CA TRP A 62 0.21 -41.38 16.44
C TRP A 62 1.14 -42.04 15.44
N SER A 63 1.11 -43.38 15.37
CA SER A 63 1.75 -44.14 14.29
C SER A 63 0.79 -44.25 13.10
N ALA A 64 1.29 -43.91 11.91
CA ALA A 64 0.63 -44.18 10.65
C ALA A 64 0.75 -45.69 10.34
N ASP A 65 -0.37 -46.40 10.32
CA ASP A 65 -0.41 -47.82 9.98
C ASP A 65 -0.32 -48.03 8.46
N ALA A 66 0.74 -48.72 8.05
CA ALA A 66 0.79 -49.45 6.80
C ALA A 66 0.69 -50.95 7.11
N ALA A 67 -0.37 -51.56 6.56
CA ALA A 67 -0.47 -52.95 6.12
C ALA A 67 0.28 -54.03 6.94
N ARG A 68 -0.46 -54.78 7.75
CA ARG A 68 -0.37 -56.26 7.79
C ARG A 68 -1.52 -56.87 8.59
N GLN A 69 -2.36 -57.62 7.89
CA GLN A 69 -3.36 -58.50 8.48
C GLN A 69 -2.66 -59.72 9.08
N VAL A 70 -2.73 -59.85 10.40
CA VAL A 70 -2.41 -61.11 11.11
C VAL A 70 -3.68 -61.59 11.77
N ALA A 71 -4.18 -62.73 11.29
CA ALA A 71 -5.35 -63.40 11.83
C ALA A 71 -5.00 -64.08 13.15
N VAL A 72 -5.59 -63.64 14.26
CA VAL A 72 -5.56 -64.33 15.55
C VAL A 72 -6.95 -64.92 15.81
N ARG A 73 -7.00 -66.24 15.83
CA ARG A 73 -8.19 -67.05 16.08
C ARG A 73 -8.43 -67.14 17.60
N GLY A 74 -9.42 -66.41 18.10
CA GLY A 74 -9.89 -66.48 19.50
C GLY A 74 -11.13 -67.36 19.63
N LEU A 75 -11.11 -68.30 20.58
CA LEU A 75 -12.20 -69.22 20.94
C LEU A 75 -13.33 -68.51 21.72
N PRO A 76 -14.57 -69.03 21.69
CA PRO A 76 -15.72 -68.36 22.30
C PRO A 76 -15.83 -68.67 23.80
N GLY A 77 -15.93 -67.62 24.62
CA GLY A 77 -16.36 -67.69 26.01
C GLY A 77 -17.76 -67.10 26.12
N GLY A 78 -18.73 -67.94 26.44
CA GLY A 78 -20.14 -67.58 26.58
C GLY A 78 -20.44 -66.71 27.80
N GLY A 79 -21.55 -65.96 27.70
CA GLY A 79 -22.12 -65.18 28.79
C GLY A 79 -23.08 -64.09 28.29
N GLU A 80 -24.28 -64.48 27.88
CA GLU A 80 -25.47 -63.60 27.84
C GLU A 80 -26.16 -63.61 29.22
N PRO A 81 -27.12 -62.72 29.52
CA PRO A 81 -27.09 -61.26 29.53
C PRO A 81 -27.64 -60.71 30.89
N ALA A 82 -27.79 -59.38 31.02
CA ALA A 82 -28.98 -58.69 31.59
C ALA A 82 -28.70 -57.52 32.58
N HIS A 83 -29.56 -56.49 32.43
CA HIS A 83 -29.86 -55.33 33.30
C HIS A 83 -28.73 -54.29 33.46
N ASP A 84 -28.95 -52.97 33.49
CA ASP A 84 -30.14 -52.22 33.84
C ASP A 84 -30.04 -50.80 33.23
N GLY A 85 -31.18 -50.27 32.83
CA GLY A 85 -31.30 -48.97 32.17
C GLY A 85 -31.06 -47.79 33.11
N ALA A 86 -29.82 -47.31 33.18
CA ALA A 86 -29.52 -45.97 33.69
C ALA A 86 -29.44 -45.00 32.50
N GLY A 87 -30.58 -44.47 32.10
CA GLY A 87 -30.66 -43.39 31.12
C GLY A 87 -29.87 -42.18 31.62
N PHE A 88 -28.66 -42.00 31.11
CA PHE A 88 -27.92 -40.74 31.22
C PHE A 88 -28.73 -39.71 30.42
N LEU A 89 -29.65 -39.01 31.09
CA LEU A 89 -30.31 -37.83 30.57
C LEU A 89 -29.24 -36.77 30.36
N MET A 90 -28.60 -36.85 29.20
CA MET A 90 -27.65 -35.90 28.68
C MET A 90 -28.43 -34.61 28.46
N ARG A 91 -28.51 -33.80 29.52
CA ARG A 91 -29.20 -32.52 29.53
C ARG A 91 -28.55 -31.64 28.47
N ARG A 92 -29.18 -31.54 27.30
CA ARG A 92 -28.84 -30.61 26.21
C ARG A 92 -28.88 -29.19 26.75
N ARG A 93 -27.77 -28.74 27.33
CA ARG A 93 -27.60 -27.36 27.83
C ARG A 93 -26.75 -26.49 26.89
N GLY A 94 -26.60 -26.92 25.63
CA GLY A 94 -25.80 -26.22 24.60
C GLY A 94 -26.61 -25.49 23.52
N GLY A 95 -27.93 -25.36 23.64
CA GLY A 95 -28.78 -24.85 22.55
C GLY A 95 -28.66 -23.35 22.26
N GLN A 96 -28.52 -22.52 23.29
CA GLN A 96 -28.63 -21.06 23.14
C GLN A 96 -27.37 -20.42 22.53
N GLN A 97 -26.18 -20.91 22.90
CA GLN A 97 -24.90 -20.41 22.38
C GLN A 97 -24.69 -20.80 20.91
N SER A 98 -25.10 -22.01 20.54
CA SER A 98 -25.02 -22.48 19.15
C SER A 98 -26.02 -21.78 18.22
N GLN A 99 -27.19 -21.38 18.74
CA GLN A 99 -28.19 -20.66 17.95
C GLN A 99 -27.72 -19.25 17.57
N ALA A 100 -27.16 -18.48 18.50
CA ALA A 100 -26.66 -17.14 18.23
C ALA A 100 -25.50 -17.13 17.19
N LEU A 101 -24.65 -18.17 17.19
CA LEU A 101 -23.61 -18.36 16.18
C LEU A 101 -24.18 -18.56 14.77
N ILE A 102 -25.29 -19.30 14.65
CA ILE A 102 -25.95 -19.55 13.35
C ILE A 102 -26.62 -18.27 12.85
N GLU A 103 -27.31 -17.53 13.71
CA GLU A 103 -27.94 -16.26 13.35
C GLU A 103 -26.89 -15.24 12.87
N PHE A 104 -25.76 -15.13 13.56
CA PHE A 104 -24.64 -14.30 13.10
C PHE A 104 -24.03 -14.80 11.79
N ALA A 105 -23.87 -16.12 11.61
CA ALA A 105 -23.34 -16.70 10.39
C ALA A 105 -24.23 -16.41 9.16
N LEU A 106 -25.54 -16.24 9.34
CA LEU A 106 -26.47 -15.88 8.26
C LEU A 106 -26.50 -14.38 7.94
N VAL A 107 -26.34 -13.52 8.95
CA VAL A 107 -26.35 -12.05 8.76
C VAL A 107 -24.99 -11.51 8.33
N SER A 108 -23.89 -12.13 8.80
CA SER A 108 -22.53 -11.66 8.53
C SER A 108 -22.16 -11.53 7.05
N PRO A 109 -22.59 -12.39 6.10
CA PRO A 109 -22.25 -12.22 4.69
C PRO A 109 -22.86 -10.94 4.11
N VAL A 110 -24.09 -10.61 4.50
CA VAL A 110 -24.77 -9.38 4.05
C VAL A 110 -24.09 -8.14 4.66
N LEU A 111 -23.74 -8.21 5.94
CA LEU A 111 -23.01 -7.13 6.61
C LEU A 111 -21.64 -6.88 5.97
N LEU A 112 -20.90 -7.95 5.64
CA LEU A 112 -19.60 -7.86 4.97
C LEU A 112 -19.72 -7.29 3.57
N LEU A 113 -20.74 -7.68 2.80
CA LEU A 113 -21.01 -7.09 1.48
C LEU A 113 -21.29 -5.59 1.57
N LEU A 114 -22.09 -5.16 2.55
CA LEU A 114 -22.35 -3.74 2.80
C LEU A 114 -21.05 -2.99 3.16
N LEU A 115 -20.25 -3.55 4.07
CA LEU A 115 -19.00 -2.94 4.51
C LEU A 115 -18.01 -2.77 3.35
N PHE A 116 -17.77 -3.83 2.58
CA PHE A 116 -16.87 -3.76 1.43
C PHE A 116 -17.42 -2.85 0.34
N GLY A 117 -18.74 -2.80 0.14
CA GLY A 117 -19.38 -1.85 -0.78
C GLY A 117 -19.11 -0.39 -0.40
N ILE A 118 -19.21 -0.05 0.89
CA ILE A 118 -18.89 1.30 1.39
C ILE A 118 -17.40 1.61 1.19
N VAL A 119 -16.51 0.64 1.47
CA VAL A 119 -15.06 0.81 1.26
C VAL A 119 -14.75 1.06 -0.22
N ASP A 120 -15.39 0.35 -1.14
CA ASP A 120 -15.19 0.52 -2.57
C ASP A 120 -15.64 1.91 -3.07
N ILE A 121 -16.79 2.39 -2.60
CA ILE A 121 -17.26 3.76 -2.91
C ILE A 121 -16.29 4.80 -2.34
N GLY A 122 -15.85 4.63 -1.10
CA GLY A 122 -14.88 5.53 -0.47
C GLY A 122 -13.56 5.59 -1.24
N ARG A 123 -13.05 4.43 -1.68
CA ARG A 123 -11.86 4.35 -2.55
C ARG A 123 -12.07 5.04 -3.88
N ALA A 124 -13.22 4.84 -4.53
CA ALA A 124 -13.53 5.46 -5.82
C ALA A 124 -13.52 6.99 -5.73
N ILE A 125 -14.14 7.56 -4.69
CA ILE A 125 -14.15 9.02 -4.45
C ILE A 125 -12.73 9.53 -4.16
N PHE A 126 -11.97 8.81 -3.32
CA PHE A 126 -10.58 9.17 -3.02
C PHE A 126 -9.72 9.24 -4.29
N TYR A 127 -9.79 8.22 -5.16
CA TYR A 127 -9.05 8.23 -6.41
C TYR A 127 -9.56 9.30 -7.36
N TYR A 128 -10.87 9.54 -7.43
CA TYR A 128 -11.42 10.61 -8.27
C TYR A 128 -10.81 11.97 -7.91
N ASP A 129 -10.77 12.34 -6.64
CA ASP A 129 -10.17 13.61 -6.21
C ASP A 129 -8.65 13.62 -6.44
N THR A 130 -7.97 12.54 -6.06
CA THR A 130 -6.51 12.41 -6.22
C THR A 130 -6.08 12.55 -7.69
N ILE A 131 -6.79 11.92 -8.63
CA ILE A 131 -6.48 11.99 -10.06
C ILE A 131 -6.74 13.41 -10.60
N ASN A 132 -7.82 14.07 -10.17
CA ASN A 132 -8.10 15.45 -10.56
C ASN A 132 -7.03 16.42 -10.05
N HIS A 133 -6.59 16.24 -8.80
CA HIS A 133 -5.51 17.01 -8.22
C HIS A 133 -4.19 16.76 -8.97
N ALA A 134 -3.83 15.48 -9.18
CA ALA A 134 -2.63 15.09 -9.89
C ALA A 134 -2.59 15.60 -11.34
N ALA A 135 -3.71 15.59 -12.06
CA ALA A 135 -3.78 16.13 -13.42
C ALA A 135 -3.51 17.65 -13.44
N ARG A 136 -4.06 18.39 -12.47
CA ARG A 136 -3.83 19.85 -12.35
C ARG A 136 -2.39 20.18 -11.98
N GLU A 137 -1.80 19.44 -11.04
CA GLU A 137 -0.38 19.63 -10.69
C GLU A 137 0.55 19.22 -11.84
N GLY A 138 0.24 18.13 -12.54
CA GLY A 138 0.95 17.74 -13.76
C GLY A 138 0.88 18.81 -14.85
N ALA A 139 -0.31 19.36 -15.10
CA ALA A 139 -0.50 20.45 -16.06
C ALA A 139 0.27 21.71 -15.65
N ARG A 140 0.22 22.09 -14.36
CA ARG A 140 0.99 23.21 -13.81
C ARG A 140 2.51 23.02 -13.99
N THR A 141 3.02 21.81 -13.76
CA THR A 141 4.44 21.49 -14.01
C THR A 141 4.78 21.61 -15.50
N ALA A 142 3.94 21.09 -16.40
CA ALA A 142 4.19 21.10 -17.85
C ALA A 142 4.31 22.51 -18.46
N VAL A 143 3.60 23.48 -17.86
CA VAL A 143 3.50 24.85 -18.40
C VAL A 143 4.41 25.87 -17.73
N ARG A 144 5.01 25.51 -16.59
CA ARG A 144 5.78 26.43 -15.76
C ARG A 144 7.06 26.88 -16.46
N ALA A 145 7.31 28.19 -16.46
CA ALA A 145 8.58 28.74 -16.88
C ALA A 145 9.69 28.50 -15.83
N SER A 146 10.86 28.04 -16.29
CA SER A 146 12.07 27.90 -15.47
C SER A 146 13.33 27.92 -16.32
N ASN A 147 14.50 28.05 -15.67
CA ASN A 147 15.81 28.04 -16.35
C ASN A 147 16.01 26.79 -17.22
N GLN A 148 15.54 25.64 -16.74
CA GLN A 148 15.36 24.44 -17.55
C GLN A 148 13.87 24.27 -17.77
N LEU A 149 13.45 24.16 -19.02
CA LEU A 149 12.04 23.94 -19.35
C LEU A 149 11.64 22.52 -18.91
N PRO A 150 10.39 22.33 -18.45
CA PRO A 150 9.92 21.02 -18.00
C PRO A 150 9.89 20.02 -19.15
N THR A 151 10.07 18.74 -18.81
CA THR A 151 9.96 17.59 -19.72
C THR A 151 8.77 16.69 -19.33
N ASN A 152 8.41 15.73 -20.18
CA ASN A 152 7.42 14.70 -19.87
C ASN A 152 7.82 13.90 -18.62
N ALA A 153 9.12 13.70 -18.39
CA ALA A 153 9.63 13.02 -17.20
C ALA A 153 9.31 13.81 -15.92
N ASP A 154 9.49 15.13 -15.93
CA ASP A 154 9.18 15.99 -14.77
C ASP A 154 7.68 15.97 -14.44
N VAL A 155 6.83 15.98 -15.47
CA VAL A 155 5.38 15.86 -15.33
C VAL A 155 5.00 14.49 -14.77
N LEU A 156 5.59 13.41 -15.29
CA LEU A 156 5.36 12.05 -14.78
C LEU A 156 5.81 11.89 -13.33
N THR A 157 6.96 12.45 -12.95
CA THR A 157 7.42 12.47 -11.56
C THR A 157 6.44 13.24 -10.68
N THR A 158 6.01 14.44 -11.10
CA THR A 158 5.02 15.22 -10.34
C THR A 158 3.73 14.42 -10.12
N VAL A 159 3.16 13.86 -11.19
CA VAL A 159 1.92 13.07 -11.11
C VAL A 159 2.09 11.83 -10.23
N SER A 160 3.21 11.11 -10.37
CA SER A 160 3.47 9.91 -9.56
C SER A 160 3.66 10.21 -8.08
N THR A 161 4.17 11.40 -7.70
CA THR A 161 4.21 11.83 -6.29
C THR A 161 2.83 12.11 -5.71
N GLN A 162 1.87 12.54 -6.52
CA GLN A 162 0.48 12.78 -6.07
C GLN A 162 -0.32 11.47 -5.97
N MET A 163 0.06 10.45 -6.74
CA MET A 163 -0.65 9.17 -6.84
C MET A 163 0.07 8.03 -6.09
N LEU A 164 0.49 8.26 -4.85
CA LEU A 164 1.18 7.24 -4.06
C LEU A 164 0.35 5.96 -3.92
N GLY A 165 0.98 4.81 -4.20
CA GLY A 165 0.30 3.50 -4.19
C GLY A 165 -0.53 3.18 -5.44
N ALA A 166 -0.54 4.07 -6.45
CA ALA A 166 -1.17 3.86 -7.74
C ALA A 166 -0.16 4.17 -8.86
N PRO A 167 0.55 3.17 -9.41
CA PRO A 167 1.61 3.42 -10.38
C PRO A 167 1.04 4.08 -11.64
N ILE A 168 1.72 5.15 -12.06
CA ILE A 168 1.43 5.88 -13.29
C ILE A 168 2.56 5.66 -14.27
N THR A 169 2.21 5.32 -15.50
CA THR A 169 3.14 5.13 -16.61
C THR A 169 2.71 5.97 -17.79
N ALA A 170 3.63 6.29 -18.69
CA ALA A 170 3.34 7.10 -19.87
C ALA A 170 3.89 6.37 -21.12
N PRO A 171 3.21 5.32 -21.62
CA PRO A 171 3.70 4.53 -22.75
C PRO A 171 3.78 5.35 -24.04
N CYS A 172 2.81 6.24 -24.25
CA CYS A 172 2.81 7.26 -25.29
C CYS A 172 2.33 8.57 -24.66
N PRO A 173 3.23 9.39 -24.07
CA PRO A 173 2.82 10.63 -23.41
C PRO A 173 2.02 11.54 -24.37
N GLN A 174 2.42 11.62 -25.63
CA GLN A 174 1.81 12.49 -26.65
C GLN A 174 0.51 11.95 -27.26
N GLY A 175 -0.08 10.93 -26.66
CA GLY A 175 -1.27 10.28 -27.20
C GLY A 175 -0.97 9.36 -28.39
N PRO A 176 -2.02 8.89 -29.08
CA PRO A 176 -3.41 9.28 -28.92
C PRO A 176 -4.05 8.78 -27.62
N VAL A 177 -5.07 9.51 -27.16
CA VAL A 177 -5.89 9.09 -26.01
C VAL A 177 -6.94 8.11 -26.52
N THR A 178 -6.62 6.81 -26.47
CA THR A 178 -7.49 5.74 -26.95
C THR A 178 -8.50 5.29 -25.89
N ALA A 179 -9.40 4.37 -26.25
CA ALA A 179 -10.33 3.75 -25.30
C ALA A 179 -9.71 2.57 -24.51
N THR A 180 -8.47 2.16 -24.80
CA THR A 180 -7.86 0.99 -24.17
C THR A 180 -7.72 1.18 -22.65
N THR A 181 -7.91 0.11 -21.89
CA THR A 181 -7.94 0.17 -20.42
C THR A 181 -6.52 0.05 -19.87
N PRO A 182 -6.08 0.93 -18.96
CA PRO A 182 -4.85 0.75 -18.20
C PRO A 182 -4.86 -0.57 -17.39
N PRO A 183 -3.68 -1.10 -17.00
CA PRO A 183 -3.61 -2.27 -16.13
C PRO A 183 -4.32 -2.04 -14.78
N ALA A 184 -4.69 -3.12 -14.10
CA ALA A 184 -5.41 -3.07 -12.83
C ALA A 184 -4.73 -2.19 -11.77
N ASN A 185 -5.49 -1.30 -11.14
CA ASN A 185 -5.04 -0.37 -10.09
C ASN A 185 -3.85 0.51 -10.53
N SER A 186 -3.76 0.84 -11.82
CA SER A 186 -2.70 1.67 -12.38
C SER A 186 -3.27 2.67 -13.38
N GLY A 187 -2.47 3.66 -13.77
CA GLY A 187 -2.89 4.69 -14.71
C GLY A 187 -1.90 4.99 -15.82
N TRP A 188 -2.44 5.56 -16.88
CA TRP A 188 -1.69 6.14 -17.99
C TRP A 188 -1.78 7.66 -17.95
N LEU A 189 -0.62 8.29 -18.13
CA LEU A 189 -0.48 9.73 -18.26
C LEU A 189 -0.32 10.10 -19.74
N TYR A 190 -1.07 11.11 -20.16
CA TYR A 190 -0.97 11.74 -21.45
C TYR A 190 -0.78 13.25 -21.27
N ILE A 191 0.09 13.83 -22.09
CA ILE A 191 0.36 15.26 -22.20
C ILE A 191 0.17 15.54 -23.69
N THR A 192 -0.86 16.30 -24.02
CA THR A 192 -1.30 16.51 -25.41
C THR A 192 -1.72 17.95 -25.64
N GLU A 193 -2.02 18.29 -26.88
CA GLU A 193 -2.84 19.44 -27.22
C GLU A 193 -4.28 19.30 -26.65
N PRO A 194 -5.04 20.41 -26.52
CA PRO A 194 -6.44 20.36 -26.13
C PRO A 194 -7.26 19.52 -27.09
N SER A 195 -8.13 18.66 -26.53
CA SER A 195 -8.99 17.75 -27.31
C SER A 195 -8.21 16.89 -28.33
N PRO A 196 -7.27 16.06 -27.86
CA PRO A 196 -6.44 15.26 -28.74
C PRO A 196 -7.27 14.21 -29.50
N PRO A 197 -6.90 13.86 -30.73
CA PRO A 197 -7.57 12.81 -31.46
C PRO A 197 -7.29 11.42 -30.86
N SER A 198 -8.12 10.45 -31.26
CA SER A 198 -7.96 9.05 -30.87
C SER A 198 -6.98 8.28 -31.77
N THR A 199 -6.29 8.96 -32.69
CA THR A 199 -5.33 8.39 -33.65
C THR A 199 -4.01 9.15 -33.59
N ALA A 200 -2.89 8.45 -33.82
CA ALA A 200 -1.57 9.06 -33.79
C ALA A 200 -1.43 10.12 -34.89
N GLU A 201 -0.83 11.26 -34.55
CA GLU A 201 -0.63 12.39 -35.46
C GLU A 201 0.83 12.53 -35.85
N THR A 202 1.08 12.88 -37.11
CA THR A 202 2.44 13.16 -37.62
C THR A 202 2.82 14.64 -37.54
N SER A 203 1.84 15.54 -37.42
CA SER A 203 2.02 16.98 -37.30
C SER A 203 0.99 17.59 -36.33
N PRO A 204 1.05 17.25 -35.03
CA PRO A 204 0.13 17.77 -34.03
C PRO A 204 0.40 19.26 -33.74
N LEU A 205 -0.58 19.93 -33.12
CA LEU A 205 -0.34 21.19 -32.41
C LEU A 205 0.68 20.97 -31.27
N PRO A 206 1.18 22.03 -30.61
CA PRO A 206 2.04 21.85 -29.44
C PRO A 206 1.40 20.91 -28.42
N ASN A 207 2.04 19.77 -28.20
CA ASN A 207 1.51 18.67 -27.39
C ASN A 207 2.44 18.25 -26.27
N ALA A 208 3.70 18.70 -26.30
CA ALA A 208 4.70 18.38 -25.29
C ALA A 208 5.16 19.63 -24.52
N PRO A 209 5.68 19.47 -23.29
CA PRO A 209 6.38 20.54 -22.57
C PRO A 209 7.59 21.08 -23.36
N GLY A 210 7.94 22.35 -23.18
CA GLY A 210 8.97 23.03 -23.97
C GLY A 210 10.40 22.51 -23.77
N GLY A 211 10.66 21.71 -22.73
CA GLY A 211 11.95 21.05 -22.53
C GLY A 211 12.11 19.74 -23.32
N GLU A 212 11.06 19.29 -23.99
CA GLU A 212 11.12 18.10 -24.85
C GLU A 212 11.79 18.38 -26.19
N TYR A 213 12.35 17.32 -26.80
CA TYR A 213 12.86 17.38 -28.16
C TYR A 213 11.77 16.99 -29.15
N SER A 214 11.69 17.71 -30.27
CA SER A 214 10.79 17.32 -31.36
C SER A 214 11.21 15.97 -31.93
N SER A 215 10.23 15.11 -32.20
CA SER A 215 10.44 13.79 -32.81
C SER A 215 9.24 13.40 -33.66
N SER A 216 9.47 12.59 -34.68
CA SER A 216 8.40 12.06 -35.52
C SER A 216 7.54 11.06 -34.76
N ALA A 217 6.29 10.87 -35.21
CA ALA A 217 5.43 9.80 -34.71
C ALA A 217 6.15 8.44 -34.76
N ASN A 218 5.97 7.63 -33.73
CA ASN A 218 6.63 6.34 -33.60
C ASN A 218 5.61 5.26 -33.26
N GLY A 219 5.42 4.32 -34.19
CA GLY A 219 4.42 3.27 -34.06
C GLY A 219 3.03 3.86 -33.82
N SER A 220 2.45 3.58 -32.66
CA SER A 220 1.13 4.06 -32.26
C SER A 220 1.15 5.38 -31.51
N CYS A 221 2.32 5.99 -31.23
CA CYS A 221 2.40 7.28 -30.53
C CYS A 221 2.47 8.46 -31.52
N SER A 222 1.81 9.58 -31.21
CA SER A 222 1.90 10.82 -31.98
C SER A 222 3.32 11.41 -31.97
N ALA A 223 3.62 12.25 -32.97
CA ALA A 223 4.84 13.05 -33.02
C ALA A 223 4.92 13.99 -31.80
N VAL A 224 6.15 14.31 -31.39
CA VAL A 224 6.41 15.26 -30.30
C VAL A 224 6.60 16.65 -30.90
N ASN A 225 5.71 17.57 -30.56
CA ASN A 225 5.80 18.98 -30.88
C ASN A 225 5.89 19.80 -29.57
N PRO A 226 7.11 20.17 -29.14
CA PRO A 226 7.32 20.93 -27.91
C PRO A 226 6.64 22.30 -27.97
N ALA A 227 6.01 22.68 -26.87
CA ALA A 227 5.40 23.98 -26.72
C ALA A 227 6.42 25.11 -26.69
N SER A 228 6.02 26.26 -27.22
CA SER A 228 6.73 27.52 -27.14
C SER A 228 5.74 28.68 -27.15
N GLY A 229 6.05 29.76 -26.45
CA GLY A 229 5.16 30.90 -26.31
C GLY A 229 3.91 30.57 -25.48
N ASN A 230 2.75 31.12 -25.86
CA ASN A 230 1.48 30.91 -25.15
C ASN A 230 0.66 29.76 -25.78
N ALA A 231 1.20 28.54 -25.72
CA ALA A 231 0.51 27.33 -26.17
C ALA A 231 -0.37 26.75 -25.06
N GLN A 232 -1.41 26.01 -25.44
CA GLN A 232 -2.23 25.25 -24.49
C GLN A 232 -1.76 23.81 -24.45
N LEU A 233 -1.58 23.27 -23.24
CA LEU A 233 -1.30 21.86 -23.02
C LEU A 233 -2.40 21.26 -22.14
N GLN A 234 -2.83 20.06 -22.48
CA GLN A 234 -3.76 19.24 -21.73
C GLN A 234 -3.02 18.06 -21.12
N VAL A 235 -3.10 17.92 -19.80
CA VAL A 235 -2.64 16.72 -19.11
C VAL A 235 -3.84 15.86 -18.77
N THR A 236 -3.84 14.62 -19.24
CA THR A 236 -4.92 13.65 -19.06
C THR A 236 -4.39 12.43 -18.32
N ILE A 237 -5.07 12.02 -17.25
CA ILE A 237 -4.76 10.79 -16.52
C ILE A 237 -5.95 9.85 -16.66
N ARG A 238 -5.68 8.62 -17.08
CA ARG A 238 -6.67 7.52 -17.12
C ARG A 238 -6.23 6.46 -16.13
N PHE A 239 -7.04 6.19 -15.12
CA PHE A 239 -6.73 5.23 -14.05
C PHE A 239 -7.77 4.12 -14.03
N ASN A 240 -7.33 2.87 -13.99
CA ASN A 240 -8.21 1.71 -13.88
C ASN A 240 -8.33 1.27 -12.42
N LEU A 241 -9.47 1.57 -11.79
CA LEU A 241 -9.79 1.11 -10.45
C LEU A 241 -10.40 -0.30 -10.48
N VAL A 242 -9.79 -1.23 -9.75
CA VAL A 242 -10.38 -2.55 -9.50
C VAL A 242 -11.03 -2.55 -8.10
N LEU A 243 -12.31 -2.90 -8.08
CA LEU A 243 -13.13 -2.99 -6.88
C LEU A 243 -12.73 -4.23 -6.05
N ILE A 244 -12.82 -4.12 -4.74
CA ILE A 244 -12.50 -5.22 -3.81
C ILE A 244 -13.69 -6.18 -3.72
N THR A 245 -14.92 -5.68 -3.83
CA THR A 245 -16.12 -6.50 -3.81
C THR A 245 -16.22 -7.40 -5.04
N PRO A 246 -16.18 -8.74 -4.90
CA PRO A 246 -16.08 -9.65 -6.05
C PRO A 246 -17.33 -9.63 -6.94
N ILE A 247 -18.51 -9.37 -6.37
CA ILE A 247 -19.76 -9.30 -7.13
C ILE A 247 -19.75 -8.08 -8.06
N VAL A 248 -19.31 -6.92 -7.55
CA VAL A 248 -19.27 -5.68 -8.33
C VAL A 248 -18.10 -5.72 -9.31
N ALA A 249 -16.95 -6.24 -8.89
CA ALA A 249 -15.77 -6.41 -9.76
C ALA A 249 -16.06 -7.28 -10.99
N GLN A 250 -16.86 -8.35 -10.84
CA GLN A 250 -17.34 -9.18 -11.96
C GLN A 250 -18.33 -8.40 -12.85
N ALA A 251 -19.26 -7.66 -12.25
CA ALA A 251 -20.23 -6.86 -13.01
C ALA A 251 -19.58 -5.75 -13.83
N THR A 252 -18.50 -5.15 -13.32
CA THR A 252 -17.71 -4.12 -14.04
C THR A 252 -16.57 -4.71 -14.86
N ALA A 253 -16.46 -6.03 -14.97
CA ALA A 253 -15.36 -6.76 -15.60
C ALA A 253 -13.96 -6.16 -15.31
N ASN A 254 -13.72 -5.79 -14.05
CA ASN A 254 -12.47 -5.21 -13.55
C ASN A 254 -11.95 -3.95 -14.31
N HIS A 255 -12.84 -3.15 -14.91
CA HIS A 255 -12.44 -1.93 -15.61
C HIS A 255 -13.29 -0.70 -15.26
N VAL A 256 -13.19 -0.20 -14.03
CA VAL A 256 -13.74 1.13 -13.71
C VAL A 256 -12.69 2.18 -14.03
N VAL A 257 -12.78 2.77 -15.23
CA VAL A 257 -11.82 3.78 -15.68
C VAL A 257 -12.25 5.17 -15.22
N ILE A 258 -11.46 5.75 -14.34
CA ILE A 258 -11.58 7.15 -13.92
C ILE A 258 -10.66 7.98 -14.81
N THR A 259 -11.19 9.04 -15.40
CA THR A 259 -10.42 9.96 -16.24
C THR A 259 -10.51 11.37 -15.68
N ALA A 260 -9.37 12.06 -15.64
CA ALA A 260 -9.33 13.49 -15.36
C ALA A 260 -8.40 14.16 -16.36
N ALA A 261 -8.75 15.39 -16.74
CA ALA A 261 -7.95 16.21 -17.61
C ALA A 261 -7.87 17.65 -17.07
N ALA A 262 -6.72 18.28 -17.25
CA ALA A 262 -6.49 19.67 -16.91
C ALA A 262 -5.80 20.38 -18.08
N ILE A 263 -6.30 21.56 -18.45
CA ILE A 263 -5.76 22.35 -19.58
C ILE A 263 -5.18 23.65 -19.04
N PHE A 264 -3.91 23.89 -19.32
CA PHE A 264 -3.17 25.07 -18.88
C PHE A 264 -2.47 25.74 -20.08
N ARG A 265 -2.06 26.99 -19.92
CA ARG A 265 -1.29 27.74 -20.91
C ARG A 265 0.15 27.87 -20.45
N THR A 266 1.10 27.68 -21.37
CA THR A 266 2.54 27.83 -21.14
C THR A 266 2.93 29.27 -20.81
N GLU A 267 3.88 29.42 -19.88
CA GLU A 267 4.37 30.70 -19.37
C GLU A 267 5.71 31.14 -20.01
N TYR A 268 6.22 30.39 -21.00
CA TYR A 268 7.55 30.55 -21.61
C TYR A 268 7.50 30.78 -23.12
#